data_AF-A0A3B9IT97-F1
#
_entry.id   AF-A0A3B9IT97-F1
#
_cell.length_a   1.000
_cell.length_b   1.000
_cell.length_c   1.000
_cell.angle_alpha   90.00
_cell.angle_beta   90.00
_cell.angle_gamma   90.00
#
_symmetry.space_group_name_H-M   'P 1'
#
loop_
_entity.id
_entity.type
_entity.pdbx_description
1 polymer ?
#
loop_
_entity_poly.entity_id
_entity_poly.type
_entity_poly.pdbx_seq_one_letter_code
_entity_poly.pdbx_strand_id
1 'polypeptide(L)'
;MSASLKPIRTGSDHAAALAELEQLWGAPAGSPEGDRLEVLTILIEAYEAQHFARNHPDPIDAILFRMNALGLKRKDLEPMIGTRGRVAEILNRRRPLSIEMIRKLHEALEIPAEVLIRQTELVPPTPLASTTSDGD
;
A
#
# COMPACT_ATOMS: atom_id res chain seq x y z
N MET A 1 -21.19 25.52 -15.49
CA MET A 1 -22.07 24.36 -15.76
C MET A 1 -22.03 23.45 -14.54
N SER A 2 -23.14 23.28 -13.83
CA SER A 2 -23.23 22.37 -12.69
C SER A 2 -23.09 20.95 -13.22
N ALA A 3 -21.89 20.37 -13.12
CA ALA A 3 -21.73 18.99 -13.55
C ALA A 3 -22.46 18.07 -12.58
N SER A 4 -23.28 17.19 -13.15
CA SER A 4 -24.18 16.32 -12.42
C SER A 4 -23.41 15.40 -11.49
N LEU A 5 -23.79 15.41 -10.22
CA LEU A 5 -23.28 14.48 -9.21
C LEU A 5 -23.58 13.04 -9.65
N LYS A 6 -22.53 12.22 -9.80
CA LYS A 6 -22.65 10.82 -10.21
C LYS A 6 -21.91 9.90 -9.22
N PRO A 7 -22.46 8.72 -8.88
CA PRO A 7 -21.74 7.74 -8.10
C PRO A 7 -20.51 7.18 -8.83
N ILE A 8 -19.44 6.90 -8.09
CA ILE A 8 -18.25 6.21 -8.61
C ILE A 8 -18.52 4.71 -8.55
N ARG A 9 -18.53 4.04 -9.71
CA ARG A 9 -18.82 2.59 -9.81
C ARG A 9 -17.68 1.79 -10.43
N THR A 10 -16.83 2.45 -11.21
CA THR A 10 -15.76 1.82 -11.97
C THR A 10 -14.42 2.50 -11.69
N GLY A 11 -13.32 1.81 -12.01
CA GLY A 11 -11.99 2.41 -11.91
C GLY A 11 -11.80 3.63 -12.82
N SER A 12 -12.52 3.69 -13.95
CA SER A 12 -12.52 4.86 -14.84
C SER A 12 -13.24 6.06 -14.20
N ASP A 13 -14.36 5.82 -13.51
CA ASP A 13 -15.04 6.87 -12.74
C ASP A 13 -14.16 7.38 -11.60
N HIS A 14 -13.44 6.47 -10.92
CA HIS A 14 -12.54 6.81 -9.81
C HIS A 14 -11.34 7.64 -10.30
N ALA A 15 -10.70 7.24 -11.39
CA ALA A 15 -9.61 8.01 -12.00
C ALA A 15 -10.06 9.40 -12.46
N ALA A 16 -11.26 9.51 -13.05
CA ALA A 16 -11.82 10.80 -13.43
C ALA A 16 -12.13 11.69 -12.21
N ALA A 17 -12.65 11.09 -11.12
CA ALA A 17 -12.93 11.80 -9.88
C ALA A 17 -11.64 12.30 -9.19
N LEU A 18 -10.57 11.51 -9.19
CA LEU A 18 -9.25 11.93 -8.69
C LEU A 18 -8.69 13.10 -9.50
N ALA A 19 -8.72 13.00 -10.84
CA ALA A 19 -8.25 14.09 -11.69
C ALA A 19 -9.03 15.38 -11.46
N GLU A 20 -10.34 15.27 -11.21
CA GLU A 20 -11.19 16.43 -10.90
C GLU A 20 -10.89 17.01 -9.51
N LEU A 21 -10.71 16.15 -8.51
CA LEU A 21 -10.32 16.55 -7.15
C LEU A 21 -9.01 17.34 -7.16
N GLU A 22 -8.02 16.93 -7.95
CA GLU A 22 -6.76 17.66 -8.14
C GLU A 22 -6.98 19.06 -8.72
N GLN A 23 -7.91 19.23 -9.67
CA GLN A 23 -8.23 20.55 -10.25
C GLN A 23 -8.92 21.49 -9.25
N LEU A 24 -9.66 20.93 -8.29
CA LEU A 24 -10.39 21.69 -7.27
C LEU A 24 -9.55 21.93 -6.01
N TRP A 25 -8.32 21.43 -5.96
CA TRP A 25 -7.47 21.53 -4.79
C TRP A 25 -7.20 22.99 -4.40
N GLY A 26 -7.44 23.32 -3.13
CA GLY A 26 -7.29 24.68 -2.62
C GLY A 26 -8.47 25.60 -2.90
N ALA A 27 -9.59 25.08 -3.41
CA ALA A 27 -10.85 25.82 -3.46
C ALA A 27 -11.26 26.34 -2.06
N PRO A 28 -11.73 27.59 -1.93
CA PRO A 28 -12.17 28.12 -0.65
C PRO A 28 -13.33 27.32 -0.06
N ALA A 29 -13.29 27.07 1.24
CA ALA A 29 -14.38 26.42 1.96
C ALA A 29 -15.69 27.23 1.81
N GLY A 30 -16.80 26.54 1.53
CA GLY A 30 -18.10 27.17 1.28
C GLY A 30 -18.24 27.86 -0.08
N SER A 31 -17.25 27.76 -0.97
CA SER A 31 -17.45 28.08 -2.38
C SER A 31 -18.09 26.89 -3.11
N PRO A 32 -18.75 27.10 -4.26
CA PRO A 32 -19.30 26.01 -5.07
C PRO A 32 -18.26 24.93 -5.42
N GLU A 33 -17.01 25.33 -5.66
CA GLU A 33 -15.87 24.45 -5.92
C GLU A 33 -15.43 23.71 -4.65
N GLY A 34 -15.43 24.38 -3.49
CA GLY A 34 -15.15 23.77 -2.19
C GLY A 34 -16.18 22.72 -1.79
N ASP A 35 -17.48 23.04 -1.92
CA ASP A 35 -18.58 22.10 -1.66
C ASP A 35 -18.48 20.88 -2.59
N ARG A 36 -18.05 21.09 -3.84
CA ARG A 36 -17.85 20.03 -4.80
C ARG A 36 -16.64 19.15 -4.46
N LEU A 37 -15.54 19.77 -4.04
CA LEU A 37 -14.35 19.07 -3.58
C LEU A 37 -14.68 18.15 -2.39
N GLU A 38 -15.47 18.65 -1.42
CA GLU A 38 -15.93 17.87 -0.27
C GLU A 38 -16.74 16.65 -0.71
N VAL A 39 -17.73 16.86 -1.58
CA VAL A 39 -18.57 15.77 -2.09
C VAL A 39 -17.77 14.74 -2.90
N LEU A 40 -16.86 15.18 -3.76
CA LEU A 40 -15.98 14.28 -4.52
C LEU A 40 -15.09 13.43 -3.61
N THR A 41 -14.53 14.05 -2.56
CA THR A 41 -13.71 13.36 -1.56
C THR A 41 -14.49 12.23 -0.91
N ILE A 42 -15.72 12.50 -0.44
CA ILE A 42 -16.59 11.49 0.19
C ILE A 42 -16.91 10.34 -0.77
N LEU A 43 -17.19 10.64 -2.05
CA LEU A 43 -17.48 9.61 -3.04
C LEU A 43 -16.27 8.73 -3.37
N ILE A 44 -15.08 9.34 -3.46
CA ILE A 44 -13.82 8.63 -3.65
C ILE A 44 -13.57 7.71 -2.46
N GLU A 45 -13.61 8.23 -1.23
CA GLU A 45 -13.43 7.44 -0.02
C GLU A 45 -14.42 6.26 0.08
N ALA A 46 -15.69 6.49 -0.24
CA ALA A 46 -16.70 5.45 -0.22
C ALA A 46 -16.46 4.36 -1.28
N TYR A 47 -15.98 4.74 -2.47
CA TYR A 47 -15.58 3.79 -3.52
C TYR A 47 -14.34 3.00 -3.10
N GLU A 48 -13.32 3.68 -2.59
CA GLU A 48 -12.06 3.08 -2.17
C GLU A 48 -12.25 2.17 -0.96
N ALA A 49 -13.10 2.52 0.00
CA ALA A 49 -13.41 1.64 1.13
C ALA A 49 -14.05 0.31 0.69
N GLN A 50 -14.82 0.31 -0.42
CA GLN A 50 -15.44 -0.89 -0.96
C GLN A 50 -14.50 -1.71 -1.86
N HIS A 51 -13.67 -1.04 -2.66
CA HIS A 51 -12.86 -1.68 -3.70
C HIS A 51 -11.39 -1.88 -3.29
N PHE A 52 -10.90 -1.00 -2.43
CA PHE A 52 -9.55 -0.97 -1.89
C PHE A 52 -9.57 -1.01 -0.35
N ALA A 53 -10.51 -1.77 0.25
CA ALA A 53 -10.72 -1.97 1.71
C ALA A 53 -9.47 -2.38 2.53
N ARG A 54 -8.31 -2.44 1.89
CA ARG A 54 -6.98 -2.80 2.39
C ARG A 54 -6.09 -1.58 2.67
N ASN A 55 -6.65 -0.40 2.94
CA ASN A 55 -5.91 0.83 3.32
C ASN A 55 -5.08 0.76 4.63
N HIS A 56 -4.81 -0.43 5.16
CA HIS A 56 -3.74 -0.57 6.15
C HIS A 56 -2.46 -0.95 5.43
N PRO A 57 -1.33 -0.34 5.82
CA PRO A 57 -0.08 -0.57 5.13
C PRO A 57 0.20 -2.07 5.09
N ASP A 58 0.60 -2.56 3.91
CA ASP A 58 1.15 -3.90 3.78
C ASP A 58 2.22 -4.10 4.87
N PRO A 59 2.27 -5.27 5.55
CA PRO A 59 3.20 -5.49 6.65
C PRO A 59 4.63 -5.11 6.32
N ILE A 60 5.05 -5.32 5.06
CA ILE A 60 6.41 -5.01 4.62
C ILE A 60 6.61 -3.51 4.45
N ASP A 61 5.61 -2.77 3.97
CA ASP A 61 5.68 -1.31 3.89
C ASP A 61 5.75 -0.69 5.29
N ALA A 62 5.00 -1.22 6.26
CA ALA A 62 5.09 -0.78 7.66
C ALA A 62 6.49 -1.02 8.26
N ILE A 63 7.11 -2.17 7.95
CA ILE A 63 8.49 -2.47 8.36
C ILE A 63 9.47 -1.51 7.71
N LEU A 64 9.38 -1.30 6.39
CA LEU A 64 10.27 -0.40 5.64
C LEU A 64 10.15 1.05 6.14
N PHE A 65 8.93 1.50 6.44
CA PHE A 65 8.67 2.81 7.02
C PHE A 65 9.36 2.95 8.38
N ARG A 66 9.20 1.99 9.29
CA ARG A 66 9.88 2.04 10.60
C ARG A 66 11.39 1.92 10.49
N MET A 67 11.90 1.10 9.57
CA MET A 67 13.34 1.08 9.29
C MET A 67 13.86 2.45 8.87
N ASN A 68 13.15 3.14 7.98
CA ASN A 68 13.55 4.47 7.53
C ASN A 68 13.53 5.49 8.68
N ALA A 69 12.44 5.52 9.45
CA ALA A 69 12.29 6.42 10.59
C ALA A 69 13.36 6.22 11.67
N LEU A 70 13.82 4.98 11.88
CA LEU A 70 14.82 4.62 12.88
C LEU A 70 16.25 4.55 12.30
N GLY A 71 16.45 4.83 11.00
CA GLY A 71 17.75 4.74 10.35
C GLY A 71 18.34 3.32 10.25
N LEU A 72 17.49 2.29 10.32
CA LEU A 72 17.90 0.87 10.31
C LEU A 72 18.25 0.39 8.89
N LYS A 73 19.25 -0.48 8.82
CA LYS A 73 19.64 -1.21 7.59
C LYS A 73 19.04 -2.61 7.62
N ARG A 74 18.99 -3.26 6.44
CA ARG A 74 18.45 -4.63 6.31
C ARG A 74 19.13 -5.65 7.24
N LYS A 75 20.44 -5.52 7.46
CA LYS A 75 21.19 -6.38 8.41
C LYS A 75 20.68 -6.29 9.85
N ASP A 76 20.11 -5.14 10.22
CA ASP A 76 19.62 -4.90 11.58
C ASP A 76 18.28 -5.61 11.81
N LEU A 77 17.66 -6.17 10.75
CA LEU A 77 16.49 -7.03 10.86
C LEU A 77 16.82 -8.50 11.15
N GLU A 78 18.09 -8.91 11.06
CA GLU A 78 18.48 -10.31 11.24
C GLU A 78 18.08 -10.90 12.61
N PRO A 79 18.17 -10.16 13.74
CA PRO A 79 17.70 -10.66 15.04
C PRO A 79 16.18 -10.95 15.09
N MET A 80 15.39 -10.23 14.28
CA MET A 80 13.93 -10.34 14.25
C MET A 80 13.44 -11.37 13.22
N ILE A 81 14.11 -11.46 12.08
CA ILE A 81 13.65 -12.24 10.91
C ILE A 81 14.52 -13.50 10.68
N GLY A 82 15.80 -13.47 11.04
CA GLY A 82 16.76 -14.55 10.82
C GLY A 82 17.82 -14.19 9.78
N THR A 83 18.23 -15.16 8.96
CA THR A 83 19.36 -14.98 8.03
C THR A 83 19.14 -13.84 7.03
N ARG A 84 20.24 -13.24 6.54
CA ARG A 84 20.20 -12.21 5.49
C ARG A 84 19.35 -12.59 4.26
N GLY A 85 19.41 -13.86 3.84
CA GLY A 85 18.60 -14.37 2.73
C GLY A 85 17.10 -14.31 3.06
N ARG A 86 16.73 -14.69 4.27
CA ARG A 86 15.33 -14.62 4.75
C ARG A 86 14.84 -13.18 4.86
N VAL A 87 15.66 -12.26 5.37
CA VAL A 87 15.35 -10.83 5.37
C VAL A 87 15.04 -10.35 3.95
N ALA A 88 15.86 -10.72 2.97
CA ALA A 88 15.62 -10.34 1.58
C ALA A 88 14.34 -10.95 1.02
N GLU A 89 14.04 -12.23 1.29
CA GLU A 89 12.80 -12.86 0.84
C GLU A 89 11.55 -12.18 1.41
N ILE A 90 11.56 -11.85 2.70
CA ILE A 90 10.45 -11.16 3.38
C ILE A 90 10.27 -9.75 2.81
N LEU A 91 11.34 -8.94 2.76
CA LEU A 91 11.27 -7.56 2.28
C LEU A 91 10.90 -7.46 0.79
N ASN A 92 11.14 -8.51 0.01
CA ASN A 92 10.72 -8.60 -1.40
C ASN A 92 9.39 -9.34 -1.57
N ARG A 93 8.63 -9.60 -0.50
CA ARG A 93 7.31 -10.25 -0.53
C ARG A 93 7.32 -11.62 -1.21
N ARG A 94 8.44 -12.34 -1.15
CA ARG A 94 8.58 -13.71 -1.67
C ARG A 94 8.23 -14.76 -0.62
N ARG A 95 8.18 -14.35 0.65
CA ARG A 95 7.83 -15.19 1.78
C ARG A 95 6.97 -14.38 2.76
N PRO A 96 5.92 -14.96 3.36
CA PRO A 96 5.16 -14.30 4.40
C PRO A 96 5.91 -14.31 5.74
N LEU A 97 5.55 -13.38 6.62
CA LEU A 97 6.02 -13.37 8.02
C LEU A 97 5.49 -14.59 8.78
N SER A 98 6.33 -15.17 9.66
CA SER A 98 5.84 -16.14 10.65
C SER A 98 5.34 -15.44 11.90
N ILE A 99 4.51 -16.12 12.71
CA ILE A 99 4.04 -15.59 14.00
C ILE A 99 5.21 -15.19 14.92
N GLU A 100 6.30 -15.95 14.91
CA GLU A 100 7.49 -15.63 15.70
C GLU A 100 8.15 -14.33 15.22
N MET A 101 8.27 -14.12 13.90
CA MET A 101 8.78 -12.86 13.33
C MET A 101 7.87 -11.69 13.69
N ILE A 102 6.55 -11.88 13.60
CA ILE A 102 5.56 -10.85 13.93
C ILE A 102 5.74 -10.37 15.38
N ARG A 103 5.90 -11.29 16.33
CA ARG A 103 6.14 -10.94 17.74
C ARG A 103 7.43 -10.14 17.91
N LYS A 104 8.53 -10.61 17.33
CA LYS A 104 9.84 -9.93 17.42
C LYS A 104 9.81 -8.54 16.77
N LEU A 105 9.17 -8.41 15.62
CA LEU A 105 9.02 -7.13 14.91
C LEU A 105 8.13 -6.16 15.67
N HIS A 106 7.04 -6.64 16.28
CA HIS A 106 6.19 -5.84 17.15
C HIS A 106 6.98 -5.27 18.33
N GLU A 107 7.73 -6.12 19.04
CA GLU A 107 8.51 -5.72 20.21
C GLU A 107 9.63 -4.73 19.87
N ALA A 108 10.37 -4.98 18.78
CA ALA A 108 11.56 -4.21 18.46
C ALA A 108 11.31 -2.97 17.58
N LEU A 109 10.28 -2.99 16.73
CA LEU A 109 9.93 -1.87 15.85
C LEU A 109 8.68 -1.10 16.30
N GLU A 110 7.99 -1.58 17.35
CA GLU A 110 6.74 -1.00 17.87
C GLU A 110 5.63 -0.89 16.80
N ILE A 111 5.63 -1.82 15.84
CA ILE A 111 4.59 -1.88 14.81
C ILE A 111 3.39 -2.63 15.40
N PRO A 112 2.15 -2.10 15.36
CA PRO A 112 0.98 -2.81 15.87
C PRO A 112 0.85 -4.21 15.28
N ALA A 113 0.59 -5.22 16.13
CA ALA A 113 0.48 -6.60 15.68
C ALA A 113 -0.62 -6.79 14.62
N GLU A 114 -1.73 -6.04 14.71
CA GLU A 114 -2.81 -6.03 13.72
C GLU A 114 -2.39 -5.61 12.30
N VAL A 115 -1.29 -4.87 12.17
CA VAL A 115 -0.69 -4.51 10.88
C VAL A 115 0.14 -5.69 10.38
N LEU A 116 0.95 -6.28 11.26
CA LEU A 116 1.89 -7.35 10.92
C LEU A 116 1.23 -8.71 10.61
N ILE A 117 0.06 -9.02 11.19
CA ILE A 117 -0.65 -10.29 10.95
C ILE A 117 -1.37 -10.35 9.60
N ARG A 118 -1.45 -9.22 8.88
CA ARG A 118 -2.17 -9.16 7.60
C ARG A 118 -1.46 -10.00 6.55
N GLN A 119 -2.23 -10.53 5.60
CA GLN A 119 -1.65 -11.24 4.46
C GLN A 119 -0.82 -10.27 3.64
N THR A 120 0.50 -10.50 3.61
CA THR A 120 1.40 -9.85 2.65
C THR A 120 0.96 -10.24 1.24
N GLU A 121 0.74 -9.27 0.36
CA GLU A 121 0.55 -9.56 -1.06
C GLU A 121 1.86 -10.09 -1.63
N LEU A 122 1.96 -11.40 -1.81
CA LEU A 122 3.17 -12.00 -2.31
C LEU A 122 3.39 -11.60 -3.77
N VAL A 123 4.59 -11.14 -4.09
CA VAL A 123 4.98 -10.90 -5.48
C VAL A 123 5.30 -12.26 -6.09
N PRO A 124 4.53 -12.75 -7.08
CA PRO A 124 4.82 -14.01 -7.73
C PRO A 124 6.23 -13.95 -8.35
N PRO A 125 6.99 -15.06 -8.33
CA PRO A 125 8.30 -15.08 -8.95
C PRO A 125 8.15 -14.68 -10.43
N THR A 126 8.96 -13.70 -10.86
CA THR A 126 9.05 -13.32 -12.27
C THR A 126 9.34 -14.59 -13.07
N PRO A 127 8.53 -14.93 -14.10
CA PRO A 127 8.82 -16.09 -14.93
C PRO A 127 10.24 -15.94 -15.45
N LEU A 128 11.09 -16.93 -15.17
CA LEU A 128 12.41 -17.01 -15.80
C LEU A 128 12.14 -17.01 -17.31
N ALA A 129 12.64 -15.97 -17.99
CA ALA A 129 12.54 -15.89 -19.44
C ALA A 129 13.05 -17.22 -20.01
N SER A 130 12.16 -17.91 -20.72
CA SER A 130 12.48 -19.13 -21.45
C SER A 130 13.72 -18.83 -22.28
N THR A 131 14.86 -19.43 -21.92
CA THR A 131 16.00 -19.47 -22.81
C THR A 131 15.61 -20.36 -23.97
N THR A 132 14.99 -19.78 -25.01
CA THR A 132 15.06 -20.36 -26.34
C THR A 132 16.52 -20.29 -26.76
N SER A 133 17.18 -21.42 -26.54
CA SER A 133 18.37 -21.85 -27.25
C SER A 133 18.03 -21.93 -28.73
N ASP A 134 18.16 -20.80 -29.43
CA ASP A 134 18.22 -20.78 -30.89
C ASP A 134 19.68 -20.88 -31.32
N GLY A 135 19.99 -22.01 -31.96
CA GLY A 135 20.82 -22.09 -33.16
C GLY A 135 22.33 -21.94 -33.00
N ASP A 136 23.01 -23.09 -32.94
CA ASP A 136 24.31 -23.29 -33.59
C ASP A 136 24.18 -24.51 -34.52
#